data_AF-G2Z989-F1
#
_entry.id   AF-G2Z989-F1
#
_cell.length_a   1.000
_cell.length_b   1.000
_cell.length_c   1.000
_cell.angle_alpha   90.00
_cell.angle_beta   90.00
_cell.angle_gamma   90.00
#
_symmetry.space_group_name_H-M   'P 1'
#
loop_
_entity.id
_entity.type
_entity.pdbx_description
1 polymer ?
#
loop_
_entity_poly.entity_id
_entity_poly.type
_entity_poly.pdbx_seq_one_letter_code
_entity_poly.pdbx_strand_id
1 'polypeptide(L)' 'MNFKYFMLNGIIGLILVFLIQSLQFIRVLAIKSGFMDGSPDYNLLTTHLVIVPIVFFIISLIFLLLWLYKDLEINKG' A
#
# COMPACT_ATOMS: atom_id res chain seq x y z
N MET A 1 20.61 -5.36 -6.01
CA MET A 1 19.52 -5.43 -7.00
C MET A 1 18.16 -5.60 -6.33
N ASN A 2 17.96 -6.66 -5.53
CA ASN A 2 16.68 -6.92 -4.84
C ASN A 2 16.25 -5.84 -3.82
N PHE A 3 17.20 -5.21 -3.11
CA PHE A 3 16.89 -4.12 -2.16
C PHE A 3 16.25 -2.89 -2.82
N LYS A 4 16.66 -2.55 -4.06
CA LYS A 4 16.05 -1.45 -4.83
C LYS A 4 14.58 -1.77 -5.16
N TYR A 5 14.28 -3.02 -5.53
CA TYR A 5 12.91 -3.47 -5.81
C TYR A 5 12.07 -3.57 -4.52
N PHE A 6 12.66 -3.96 -3.39
CA PHE A 6 12.01 -3.88 -2.08
C PHE A 6 11.56 -2.44 -1.77
N MET A 7 12.49 -1.49 -1.81
CA MET A 7 12.21 -0.07 -1.53
C MET A 7 11.18 0.50 -2.49
N LEU A 8 11.30 0.21 -3.79
CA LEU A 8 10.39 0.71 -4.80
C LEU A 8 8.97 0.14 -4.63
N ASN A 9 8.82 -1.17 -4.42
CA ASN A 9 7.51 -1.78 -4.17
C ASN A 9 6.89 -1.32 -2.83
N GLY A 10 7.71 -1.10 -1.80
CA GLY A 10 7.24 -0.57 -0.52
C GLY A 10 6.71 0.86 -0.65
N ILE A 11 7.43 1.72 -1.38
CA ILE A 11 6.99 3.09 -1.66
C ILE A 11 5.71 3.09 -2.51
N ILE A 12 5.61 2.24 -3.53
CA ILE A 12 4.38 2.11 -4.34
C ILE A 12 3.19 1.67 -3.46
N GLY A 13 3.38 0.69 -2.58
CA GLY A 13 2.36 0.25 -1.63
C GLY A 13 1.88 1.39 -0.73
N LEU A 14 2.81 2.18 -0.18
CA LEU A 14 2.50 3.35 0.64
C LEU A 14 1.74 4.45 -0.14
N ILE A 15 2.17 4.74 -1.36
CA ILE A 15 1.49 5.71 -2.24
C ILE A 15 0.05 5.26 -2.52
N LEU A 16 -0.16 3.97 -2.78
CA LEU A 16 -1.50 3.42 -3.03
C LEU A 16 -2.40 3.53 -1.80
N VAL A 17 -1.88 3.24 -0.59
CA VAL A 17 -2.63 3.46 0.66
C VAL A 17 -2.98 4.94 0.83
N PHE A 18 -2.02 5.84 0.58
CA PHE A 18 -2.25 7.27 0.66
C PHE A 18 -3.34 7.73 -0.30
N LEU A 19 -3.32 7.28 -1.56
CA LEU A 19 -4.33 7.60 -2.56
C LEU A 19 -5.73 7.14 -2.13
N ILE A 20 -5.88 5.91 -1.64
CA ILE A 20 -7.16 5.39 -1.15
C ILE A 20 -7.70 6.27 0.00
N GLN A 21 -6.83 6.66 0.93
CA GLN A 21 -7.19 7.54 2.04
C GLN A 21 -7.56 8.95 1.57
N SER A 22 -6.84 9.52 0.61
CA SER A 22 -7.18 10.82 0.01
C SER A 22 -8.52 10.79 -0.72
N LEU A 23 -8.80 9.74 -1.49
CA LEU A 23 -10.09 9.52 -2.14
C LEU A 23 -11.23 9.43 -1.12
N GLN A 24 -11.00 8.72 -0.01
CA GLN A 24 -11.97 8.64 1.08
C GLN A 24 -12.24 10.00 1.72
N PHE A 25 -11.18 10.77 1.97
CA PHE A 25 -11.29 12.11 2.53
C PHE A 25 -12.11 13.03 1.62
N ILE A 26 -11.80 13.05 0.32
CA ILE A 26 -12.54 13.85 -0.69
C ILE A 26 -14.01 13.41 -0.73
N ARG A 27 -14.30 12.10 -0.74
CA ARG A 27 -15.67 11.58 -0.74
C ARG A 27 -16.44 12.03 0.50
N VAL A 28 -15.85 11.89 1.70
CA VAL A 28 -16.49 12.31 2.95
C VAL A 28 -16.74 13.82 2.95
N LEU A 29 -15.81 14.61 2.42
CA LEU A 29 -15.96 16.05 2.29
C LEU A 29 -17.11 16.41 1.32
N ALA A 30 -17.19 15.74 0.17
CA ALA A 30 -18.24 15.93 -0.83
C ALA A 30 -19.64 15.56 -0.30
N ILE A 31 -19.73 14.52 0.54
CA ILE A 31 -20.98 14.15 1.22
C ILE A 31 -21.37 15.21 2.24
N LYS A 32 -20.43 15.64 3.09
CA LYS A 32 -20.71 16.66 4.12
C LYS A 32 -21.06 18.02 3.54
N SER A 33 -20.54 18.37 2.37
CA SER A 33 -20.86 19.63 1.69
C SER A 33 -22.19 19.60 0.93
N GLY A 34 -22.90 18.46 0.92
CA GLY A 34 -24.14 18.29 0.16
C GLY A 34 -23.93 18.22 -1.36
N PHE A 35 -22.68 18.03 -1.81
CA PHE A 35 -22.35 17.92 -3.23
C PHE A 35 -22.61 16.51 -3.78
N MET A 36 -22.71 15.52 -2.89
CA MET A 36 -22.90 14.11 -3.24
C MET A 36 -23.72 13.39 -2.17
N ASP A 37 -24.72 12.62 -2.57
CA ASP A 37 -25.47 11.77 -1.63
C ASP A 37 -24.69 10.50 -1.28
N GLY A 38 -24.74 10.10 -0.01
CA GLY A 38 -24.12 8.89 0.49
C GLY A 38 -23.92 8.89 2.00
N SER A 39 -23.59 7.73 2.58
CA SER A 39 -23.21 7.64 3.99
C SER A 39 -21.71 7.91 4.16
N PRO A 40 -21.31 8.79 5.10
CA PRO A 40 -19.90 9.03 5.44
C PRO A 40 -19.28 7.88 6.25
N ASP A 41 -20.09 6.94 6.74
CA ASP A 41 -19.63 5.82 7.57
C ASP A 41 -18.97 4.71 6.73
N TYR A 42 -19.08 4.79 5.41
CA TYR A 42 -18.49 3.82 4.50
C TYR A 42 -16.98 4.06 4.34
N ASN A 43 -16.18 3.14 4.89
CA ASN A 43 -14.72 3.19 4.82
C ASN A 43 -14.21 2.52 3.54
N LEU A 44 -13.46 3.23 2.70
CA LEU A 44 -12.81 2.63 1.52
C LEU A 44 -11.71 1.64 1.94
N LEU A 45 -11.16 1.77 3.14
CA LEU A 45 -10.22 0.78 3.67
C LEU A 45 -10.84 -0.59 3.98
N THR A 46 -12.16 -0.68 4.15
CA THR A 46 -12.85 -1.97 4.37
C THR A 46 -13.31 -2.61 3.08
N THR A 47 -13.02 -1.99 1.93
CA THR A 47 -13.37 -2.54 0.61
C THR A 47 -12.26 -3.40 0.03
N HIS A 48 -12.62 -4.22 -0.96
CA HIS A 48 -11.68 -5.02 -1.74
C HIS A 48 -10.56 -4.20 -2.42
N LEU A 49 -10.69 -2.86 -2.50
CA LEU A 49 -9.68 -1.97 -3.06
C LEU A 49 -8.36 -1.97 -2.25
N VAL A 50 -8.41 -2.29 -0.96
CA VAL A 50 -7.21 -2.41 -0.09
C VAL A 50 -6.35 -3.63 -0.42
N ILE A 51 -6.88 -4.61 -1.16
CA ILE A 51 -6.10 -5.78 -1.59
C ILE A 51 -4.89 -5.35 -2.43
N VAL A 52 -5.03 -4.28 -3.24
CA VAL A 52 -3.96 -3.82 -4.14
C VAL A 52 -2.71 -3.37 -3.37
N PRO A 53 -2.77 -2.41 -2.43
CA PRO A 53 -1.59 -2.05 -1.64
C PRO A 53 -1.04 -3.23 -0.81
N ILE A 54 -1.90 -4.11 -0.28
CA ILE A 54 -1.47 -5.30 0.46
C ILE A 54 -0.59 -6.20 -0.41
N VAL A 55 -0.98 -6.46 -1.66
CA VAL A 55 -0.19 -7.28 -2.59
C VAL A 55 1.19 -6.66 -2.83
N PHE A 56 1.26 -5.33 -3.01
CA PHE A 56 2.54 -4.63 -3.15
C PHE A 56 3.42 -4.74 -1.90
N PHE A 57 2.84 -4.67 -0.71
CA PHE A 57 3.57 -4.89 0.55
C PHE A 57 4.10 -6.32 0.66
N ILE A 58 3.30 -7.33 0.29
CA ILE A 58 3.73 -8.73 0.31
C ILE A 58 4.89 -8.96 -0.68
N ILE A 59 4.78 -8.42 -1.90
CA ILE A 59 5.84 -8.50 -2.90
C ILE A 59 7.11 -7.81 -2.40
N SER A 60 6.98 -6.65 -1.76
CA SER A 60 8.09 -5.94 -1.12
C SER A 60 8.78 -6.85 -0.08
N LEU A 61 8.03 -7.48 0.84
CA LEU A 61 8.57 -8.40 1.83
C LEU A 61 9.32 -9.60 1.21
N ILE A 62 8.81 -10.16 0.10
CA ILE A 62 9.50 -11.24 -0.62
C ILE A 62 10.87 -10.78 -1.12
N PHE A 63 10.95 -9.58 -1.72
CA PHE A 63 12.22 -9.02 -2.18
C PHE A 63 13.19 -8.72 -1.02
N LEU A 64 12.68 -8.32 0.14
CA LEU A 64 13.47 -8.15 1.36
C LEU A 64 14.06 -9.48 1.83
N LEU A 65 13.25 -10.54 1.87
CA LEU A 65 13.67 -11.88 2.28
C LEU A 65 14.76 -12.43 1.35
N LEU A 66 14.58 -12.28 0.04
CA LEU A 66 15.57 -12.68 -0.97
C LEU A 66 16.88 -11.89 -0.86
N TRP A 67 16.81 -10.62 -0.48
CA TRP A 67 18.02 -9.83 -0.23
C TRP A 67 18.75 -10.30 1.02
N LEU A 68 18.04 -10.50 2.14
CA LEU A 68 18.61 -11.01 3.39
C LEU A 68 19.25 -12.39 3.22
N TYR A 69 18.59 -13.30 2.51
CA TYR A 69 19.11 -14.64 2.29
C TYR A 69 20.43 -14.60 1.52
N LYS A 70 20.50 -13.79 0.45
CA LYS A 70 21.72 -13.61 -0.34
C LYS A 70 22.84 -12.98 0.48
N ASP A 71 22.54 -12.00 1.33
CA ASP A 71 23.55 -11.33 2.16
C ASP A 71 24.13 -12.28 3.24
N LEU A 72 23.27 -13.09 3.87
CA LEU A 72 23.67 -14.10 4.85
C LEU A 72 24.46 -15.27 4.23
N GLU A 73 24.15 -15.64 2.98
CA GLU A 73 24.89 -16.69 2.25
C GLU A 73 26.31 -16.22 1.87
N ILE A 74 26.46 -14.96 1.45
CA ILE A 74 27.77 -14.37 1.13
C ILE A 74 28.65 -14.23 2.38
N ASN A 75 28.07 -13.89 3.54
CA ASN A 75 28.82 -13.74 4.79
C ASN A 75 29.21 -15.06 5.49
N LYS A 76 28.80 -16.21 4.95
CA LYS A 76 29.10 -17.54 5.51
C LYS A 76 30.24 -18.28 4.78
N GLY A 77 30.79 -17.72 3.71
CA GLY A 77 31.95 -18.24 2.98
C GLY A 77 33.20 -17.43 3.26
#